data_AF-S4A1X8-F1
#
_entry.id   AF-S4A1X8-F1
#
_cell.length_a   1.000
_cell.length_b   1.000
_cell.length_c   1.000
_cell.angle_alpha   90.00
_cell.angle_beta   90.00
_cell.angle_gamma   90.00
#
_symmetry.space_group_name_H-M   'P 1'
#
loop_
_entity.id
_entity.type
_entity.pdbx_description
1 polymer ?
#
loop_
_entity_poly.entity_id
_entity_poly.type
_entity_poly.pdbx_seq_one_letter_code
_entity_poly.pdbx_strand_id
1 'polypeptide(L)' 'MLWRTGSPTVWGAETLSLTRADGKRQMSVAMNLVRWNTLDSGGKSQCHPIDDALKALYRQAL' A
#
# COMPACT_ATOMS: atom_id res chain seq x y z
N MET A 1 1.68 2.73 21.73
CA MET A 1 2.77 2.67 20.73
C MET A 1 2.33 3.51 19.53
N LEU A 2 2.70 4.79 19.50
CA LEU A 2 2.25 5.72 18.45
C LEU A 2 3.33 5.81 17.38
N TRP A 3 3.00 5.43 16.14
CA TRP A 3 3.80 5.75 14.96
C TRP A 3 3.31 7.09 14.41
N ARG A 4 4.22 7.99 14.03
CA ARG A 4 3.88 9.21 13.29
C ARG A 4 4.63 9.21 11.98
N THR A 5 3.92 9.25 10.86
CA THR A 5 4.46 9.60 9.54
C THR A 5 3.41 10.20 8.62
N GLY A 6 3.87 10.99 7.65
CA GLY A 6 3.08 11.44 6.51
C GLY A 6 3.42 10.59 5.28
N SER A 7 2.45 10.38 4.40
CA SER A 7 2.61 9.63 3.15
C SER A 7 2.65 10.61 1.97
N PRO A 8 3.84 11.06 1.53
CA PRO A 8 3.93 11.77 0.26
C PRO A 8 3.55 10.79 -0.87
N THR A 9 2.59 11.20 -1.69
CA THR A 9 2.06 10.39 -2.77
C THR A 9 1.97 11.23 -4.04
N VAL A 10 2.34 10.60 -5.16
CA VAL A 10 2.11 11.10 -6.51
C VAL A 10 1.32 10.03 -7.26
N TRP A 11 0.77 10.34 -8.43
CA TRP A 11 0.06 9.33 -9.21
C TRP A 11 1.02 8.21 -9.61
N GLY A 12 0.69 6.95 -9.29
CA GLY A 12 1.55 5.80 -9.55
C GLY A 12 2.66 5.53 -8.52
N ALA A 13 2.82 6.34 -7.46
CA ALA A 13 3.82 6.08 -6.43
C ALA A 13 3.42 6.55 -5.01
N GLU A 14 3.86 5.78 -4.02
CA GLU A 14 3.66 6.08 -2.60
C GLU A 14 4.95 5.82 -1.81
N THR A 15 5.22 6.66 -0.82
CA THR A 15 6.28 6.41 0.17
C THR A 15 5.67 6.34 1.56
N LEU A 16 6.07 5.32 2.31
CA LEU A 16 5.79 5.19 3.74
C LEU A 16 7.10 5.24 4.50
N SER A 17 7.21 6.17 5.43
CA SER A 17 8.26 6.15 6.45
C SER A 17 7.67 5.64 7.76
N LEU A 18 8.49 5.03 8.62
CA LEU A 18 8.10 4.52 9.93
C LEU A 18 9.26 4.71 10.89
N THR A 19 9.09 5.52 11.93
CA THR A 19 10.10 5.75 12.97
C THR A 19 9.51 5.39 14.32
N ARG A 20 10.19 4.53 15.09
CA ARG A 20 9.80 4.26 16.48
C ARG A 20 9.94 5.52 17.32
N ALA A 21 9.13 5.63 18.37
CA ALA A 21 9.19 6.76 19.30
C ALA A 21 10.57 6.94 19.96
N ASP A 22 11.32 5.84 20.14
CA ASP A 22 12.69 5.85 20.67
C ASP A 22 13.76 6.23 19.62
N GLY A 23 13.40 6.40 18.36
CA GLY A 23 14.29 6.73 17.25
C GLY A 23 15.23 5.61 16.79
N LYS A 24 15.27 4.47 17.52
CA LYS A 24 16.28 3.40 17.32
C LYS A 24 15.98 2.50 16.13
N ARG A 25 14.75 2.52 15.62
CA ARG A 25 14.34 1.77 14.44
C ARG A 25 13.58 2.66 13.49
N GLN A 26 14.04 2.66 12.25
CA GLN A 26 13.47 3.42 11.14
C GLN A 26 13.35 2.50 9.93
N MET A 27 12.30 2.68 9.15
CA MET A 27 12.09 1.99 7.89
C MET A 27 11.43 2.95 6.90
N SER A 28 11.89 2.93 5.65
CA SER A 28 11.26 3.64 4.56
C SER A 28 11.00 2.67 3.42
N VAL A 29 9.77 2.70 2.89
CA VAL A 29 9.32 1.86 1.78
C VAL A 29 8.81 2.77 0.68
N ALA A 30 9.24 2.52 -0.54
CA ALA A 30 8.68 3.11 -1.75
C ALA A 30 7.93 2.03 -2.53
N MET A 31 6.73 2.37 -2.98
CA MET A 31 5.87 1.50 -3.78
C MET A 31 5.58 2.19 -5.12
N ASN A 32 5.81 1.46 -6.21
CA ASN A 32 5.42 1.88 -7.56
C ASN A 32 4.10 1.22 -7.95
N LEU A 33 3.43 1.76 -8.97
CA LEU A 33 2.15 1.28 -9.52
C LEU A 33 0.97 1.40 -8.54
N VAL A 34 1.05 2.33 -7.59
CA VAL A 34 -0.04 2.57 -6.64
C VAL A 34 -1.16 3.34 -7.34
N ARG A 35 -2.41 2.92 -7.15
CA ARG A 35 -3.62 3.52 -7.76
C ARG A 35 -3.67 3.41 -9.29
N TRP A 36 -3.04 2.39 -9.87
CA TRP A 36 -3.08 2.06 -11.30
C TRP A 36 -4.27 1.19 -11.74
N ASN A 37 -5.28 1.03 -10.89
CA ASN A 37 -6.43 0.22 -11.28
C ASN A 37 -7.15 0.85 -12.47
N THR A 38 -7.43 0.03 -13.48
CA THR A 38 -8.33 0.41 -14.56
C THR A 38 -9.68 0.76 -13.95
N LEU A 39 -10.20 1.93 -14.30
CA LEU A 39 -11.54 2.36 -13.90
C LEU A 39 -12.50 2.07 -15.04
N ASP A 40 -13.73 1.66 -14.72
CA ASP A 40 -14.80 1.62 -15.71
C ASP A 40 -15.32 3.02 -16.05
N SER A 41 -16.31 3.09 -16.94
CA SER A 41 -16.98 4.32 -17.36
C SER A 41 -17.63 5.11 -16.20
N GLY A 42 -17.87 4.47 -15.05
CA GLY A 42 -18.38 5.11 -13.84
C GLY A 42 -17.30 5.52 -12.84
N GLY A 43 -16.02 5.35 -13.18
CA GLY A 43 -14.89 5.65 -12.31
C GLY A 43 -14.62 4.58 -11.25
N LYS A 44 -15.24 3.40 -11.36
CA LYS A 44 -15.06 2.32 -10.38
C LYS A 44 -13.87 1.45 -10.78
N SER A 45 -13.00 1.22 -9.80
CA SER A 45 -11.89 0.28 -9.92
C SER A 45 -12.37 -1.10 -10.34
N GLN A 46 -11.80 -1.62 -11.42
CA GLN A 46 -11.96 -3.00 -11.84
C GLN A 46 -11.14 -3.93 -10.94
N CYS A 47 -11.57 -5.19 -10.85
CA CYS A 47 -10.86 -6.23 -10.10
C CYS A 47 -9.51 -6.52 -10.80
N HIS A 48 -8.42 -6.49 -10.03
CA HIS A 48 -7.09 -6.80 -10.53
C HIS A 48 -6.74 -8.26 -10.17
N PRO A 49 -6.00 -9.02 -11.01
CA PRO A 49 -5.63 -10.40 -10.71
C PRO A 49 -4.92 -10.60 -9.35
N ILE A 50 -4.30 -9.54 -8.81
CA ILE A 50 -3.68 -9.57 -7.47
C ILE A 50 -4.70 -9.67 -6.33
N ASP A 51 -5.94 -9.24 -6.53
CA ASP A 51 -6.99 -9.23 -5.50
C ASP A 51 -7.35 -10.68 -5.10
N ASP A 52 -7.51 -11.56 -6.10
CA ASP A 52 -7.77 -12.98 -5.88
C ASP A 52 -6.55 -13.72 -5.32
N ALA A 53 -5.35 -13.40 -5.83
CA ALA A 53 -4.10 -13.97 -5.34
C ALA A 53 -3.86 -13.62 -3.85
N LEU A 54 -4.09 -12.36 -3.47
CA LEU A 54 -3.98 -11.90 -2.09
C LEU A 54 -5.00 -12.60 -1.18
N LYS A 55 -6.24 -12.77 -1.66
CA LYS A 55 -7.28 -13.51 -0.93
C LYS A 55 -6.94 -14.99 -0.76
N ALA A 56 -6.28 -15.62 -1.74
CA ALA A 56 -5.77 -16.98 -1.62
C ALA A 56 -4.64 -17.08 -0.58
N LEU A 57 -3.68 -16.15 -0.62
CA LEU A 57 -2.58 -16.10 0.34
C LEU A 57 -3.10 -15.97 1.79
N TYR A 58 -4.02 -15.04 2.06
CA TYR A 58 -4.59 -14.88 3.39
C TYR A 58 -5.27 -16.15 3.91
N ARG A 59 -5.96 -16.90 3.03
CA ARG A 59 -6.57 -18.18 3.40
C ARG A 59 -5.55 -19.26 3.76
N GLN A 60 -4.33 -19.20 3.24
CA GLN A 60 -3.26 -20.16 3.54
C GLN A 60 -2.44 -19.78 4.77
N ALA A 61 -2.42 -18.50 5.14
CA ALA A 61 -1.66 -17.99 6.27
C ALA A 61 -2.43 -18.02 7.61
N LEU A 62 -3.74 -18.33 7.57
CA LEU A 62 -4.60 -18.59 8.72
C LEU A 62 -4.62 -20.09 9.05
#